data_AF-A0A6M1ZF90-F1
#
_entry.id   AF-A0A6M1ZF90-F1
#
_cell.length_a   1.000
_cell.length_b   1.000
_cell.length_c   1.000
_cell.angle_alpha   90.00
_cell.angle_beta   90.00
_cell.angle_gamma   90.00
#
_symmetry.space_group_name_H-M   'P 1'
#
loop_
_entity.id
_entity.type
_entity.pdbx_description
1 polymer ?
#
loop_
_entity_poly.entity_id
_entity_poly.type
_entity_poly.pdbx_seq_one_letter_code
_entity_poly.pdbx_strand_id
1 'polypeptide(L)'
;MGKWIGCDLDGCLAEYHDWHGPDHIGDPIPLMMSRVRAWRETGFEVRIFTARASDPKAVPPVREWLKKHGLGDMKITNEKDFEMVTCWDDRCVQVEPNTGRRVDGKLDI
;
A
#
# COMPACT_ATOMS: atom_id res chain seq x y z
N MET A 1 -0.24 -19.64 7.90
CA MET A 1 -0.75 -18.24 7.89
C MET A 1 0.33 -17.38 8.51
N GLY A 2 0.66 -16.25 7.88
CA GLY A 2 1.78 -15.41 8.28
C GLY A 2 1.41 -13.94 8.25
N LYS A 3 1.99 -13.19 9.18
CA LYS A 3 1.86 -11.74 9.31
C LYS A 3 2.31 -11.04 8.02
N TRP A 4 1.62 -9.98 7.63
CA TRP A 4 1.94 -9.23 6.41
C TRP A 4 1.91 -7.71 6.60
N ILE A 5 2.68 -7.03 5.76
CA ILE A 5 2.77 -5.57 5.66
C ILE A 5 1.87 -5.11 4.52
N GLY A 6 0.89 -4.25 4.83
CA GLY A 6 0.07 -3.59 3.82
C GLY A 6 0.73 -2.31 3.33
N CYS A 7 0.81 -2.14 2.02
CA CYS A 7 1.30 -0.95 1.37
C CYS A 7 0.26 -0.46 0.35
N ASP A 8 -0.25 0.75 0.53
CA ASP A 8 -1.08 1.37 -0.50
C ASP A 8 -0.27 1.63 -1.78
N LEU A 9 -0.99 1.83 -2.89
CA LEU A 9 -0.42 2.15 -4.18
C LEU A 9 -0.35 3.66 -4.42
N ASP A 10 -1.49 4.34 -4.53
CA ASP A 10 -1.60 5.70 -5.06
C ASP A 10 -1.27 6.76 -4.00
N GLY A 11 -0.12 7.40 -4.13
CA GLY A 11 0.40 8.36 -3.16
C GLY A 11 1.34 7.72 -2.13
N CYS A 12 1.39 6.38 -2.08
CA CYS A 12 2.27 5.63 -1.19
C CYS A 12 3.44 4.96 -1.92
N LEU A 13 3.16 4.03 -2.85
CA LEU A 13 4.17 3.31 -3.62
C LEU A 13 4.41 3.92 -5.01
N ALA A 14 3.37 4.53 -5.58
CA ALA A 14 3.38 5.25 -6.84
C ALA A 14 2.94 6.70 -6.62
N GLU A 15 3.48 7.63 -7.40
CA GLU A 15 3.04 9.02 -7.40
C GLU A 15 1.55 9.12 -7.78
N TYR A 16 0.85 10.01 -7.09
CA TYR A 16 -0.57 10.28 -7.34
C TYR A 16 -0.83 11.78 -7.28
N HIS A 17 -1.40 12.31 -8.35
CA HIS A 17 -1.78 13.71 -8.45
C HIS A 17 -3.28 13.86 -8.68
N ASP A 18 -3.85 13.04 -9.59
CA ASP A 18 -5.26 13.00 -9.89
C ASP A 18 -5.68 11.62 -10.42
N TRP A 19 -6.99 11.35 -10.43
CA TRP A 19 -7.54 10.14 -11.05
C TRP A 19 -7.68 10.29 -12.57
N HIS A 20 -6.92 9.51 -13.33
CA HIS A 20 -6.98 9.48 -14.81
C HIS A 20 -7.54 8.16 -15.36
N GLY A 21 -8.16 7.33 -14.52
CA GLY A 21 -8.68 6.01 -14.88
C GLY A 21 -7.81 4.86 -14.37
N PRO A 22 -8.33 3.61 -14.50
CA PRO A 22 -7.72 2.43 -13.88
C PRO A 22 -6.35 2.09 -14.47
N ASP A 23 -6.11 2.42 -15.74
CA ASP A 23 -4.88 2.11 -16.46
C ASP A 23 -3.73 3.10 -16.17
N HIS A 24 -4.03 4.23 -15.51
CA HIS A 24 -3.04 5.23 -15.15
C HIS A 24 -2.57 5.03 -13.71
N ILE A 25 -1.28 4.71 -13.54
CA ILE A 25 -0.58 4.62 -12.26
C ILE A 25 0.74 5.37 -12.44
N GLY A 26 1.06 6.27 -11.50
CA GLY A 26 2.23 7.15 -11.57
C GLY A 26 3.57 6.43 -11.45
N ASP A 27 4.64 7.24 -11.45
CA ASP A 27 6.00 6.74 -11.29
C ASP A 27 6.24 6.21 -9.87
N PRO A 28 7.15 5.24 -9.70
CA PRO A 28 7.44 4.66 -8.39
C PRO A 28 8.06 5.70 -7.44
N ILE A 29 7.59 5.76 -6.19
CA ILE A 29 8.18 6.58 -5.14
C ILE A 29 9.45 5.87 -4.63
N PRO A 30 10.68 6.37 -4.88
CA PRO A 30 11.91 5.59 -4.71
C PRO A 30 12.15 5.09 -3.28
N LEU A 31 11.82 5.93 -2.30
CA LEU A 31 11.99 5.60 -0.89
C LEU A 31 11.05 4.47 -0.45
N MET A 32 9.80 4.46 -0.94
CA MET A 32 8.85 3.41 -0.60
C MET A 32 9.20 2.09 -1.31
N MET A 33 9.63 2.15 -2.57
CA MET A 33 10.15 1.00 -3.29
C MET A 33 11.33 0.34 -2.56
N SER A 34 12.27 1.15 -2.06
CA SER A 34 13.42 0.66 -1.29
C SER A 34 12.97 -0.06 -0.02
N ARG A 35 12.01 0.50 0.73
CA ARG A 35 11.43 -0.16 1.92
C ARG A 35 10.77 -1.49 1.60
N VAL A 36 9.90 -1.52 0.57
CA VAL A 36 9.21 -2.74 0.15
C VAL A 36 10.22 -3.83 -0.23
N ARG A 37 11.26 -3.50 -1.01
CA ARG A 37 12.30 -4.46 -1.37
C ARG A 37 13.04 -4.98 -0.14
N ALA A 38 13.47 -4.10 0.75
CA ALA A 38 14.18 -4.48 1.97
C ALA A 38 13.34 -5.44 2.84
N TRP A 39 12.05 -5.15 3.06
CA TRP A 39 11.18 -6.05 3.82
C TRP A 39 11.06 -7.43 3.18
N ARG A 40 10.91 -7.47 1.86
CA ARG A 40 10.84 -8.73 1.12
C ARG A 40 12.15 -9.52 1.17
N GLU A 41 13.29 -8.86 1.05
CA GLU A 41 14.62 -9.47 1.20
C GLU A 41 14.83 -10.06 2.60
N THR A 42 14.28 -9.41 3.64
CA THR A 42 14.30 -9.94 5.02
C THR A 42 13.24 -11.01 5.31
N GLY A 43 12.42 -11.39 4.31
CA GLY A 43 11.45 -12.48 4.43
C GLY A 43 10.05 -12.09 4.89
N PHE A 44 9.72 -10.79 4.98
CA PHE A 44 8.34 -10.37 5.25
C PHE A 44 7.45 -10.50 4.02
N GLU A 45 6.22 -10.97 4.23
CA GLU A 45 5.17 -10.88 3.23
C GLU A 45 4.70 -9.43 3.12
N VAL A 46 4.78 -8.84 1.91
CA VAL A 46 4.24 -7.52 1.61
C VAL A 46 3.12 -7.68 0.59
N ARG A 47 1.98 -7.04 0.87
CA ARG A 47 0.83 -7.01 -0.04
C ARG A 47 0.57 -5.57 -0.47
N ILE A 48 0.18 -5.39 -1.72
CA ILE A 48 -0.47 -4.15 -2.14
C ILE A 48 -1.86 -4.12 -1.52
N PHE A 49 -2.10 -3.13 -0.68
CA PHE A 49 -3.35 -2.91 0.04
C PHE A 49 -3.97 -1.62 -0.49
N THR A 50 -4.78 -1.70 -1.54
CA THR A 50 -5.21 -0.52 -2.31
C THR A 50 -6.69 -0.54 -2.60
N ALA A 51 -7.32 0.64 -2.57
CA ALA A 51 -8.71 0.83 -2.96
C ALA A 51 -8.97 0.40 -4.42
N ARG A 52 -7.97 0.45 -5.32
CA ARG A 52 -8.14 -0.04 -6.70
C ARG A 52 -8.63 -1.50 -6.76
N ALA A 53 -8.28 -2.32 -5.77
CA ALA A 53 -8.70 -3.71 -5.74
C ALA A 53 -10.20 -3.91 -5.44
N SER A 54 -10.94 -2.86 -5.09
CA SER A 54 -12.41 -2.91 -4.99
C SER A 54 -13.09 -2.99 -6.35
N ASP A 55 -12.42 -2.60 -7.44
CA ASP A 55 -12.88 -2.81 -8.81
C ASP A 55 -12.03 -3.90 -9.48
N PRO A 56 -12.60 -5.07 -9.82
CA PRO A 56 -11.89 -6.12 -10.52
C PRO A 56 -11.21 -5.66 -11.83
N LYS A 57 -11.73 -4.59 -12.48
CA LYS A 57 -11.14 -4.04 -13.71
C LYS A 57 -9.85 -3.26 -13.47
N ALA A 58 -9.63 -2.75 -12.25
CA ALA A 58 -8.42 -2.02 -11.90
C ALA A 58 -7.30 -2.92 -11.36
N VAL A 59 -7.58 -4.20 -11.04
CA VAL A 59 -6.57 -5.16 -10.60
C VAL A 59 -5.53 -5.51 -11.69
N PRO A 60 -5.89 -5.75 -12.97
CA PRO A 60 -4.91 -6.04 -14.01
C PRO A 60 -3.90 -4.91 -14.24
N PRO A 61 -4.30 -3.62 -14.32
CA PRO A 61 -3.33 -2.51 -14.39
C PRO A 61 -2.34 -2.47 -13.22
N VAL A 62 -2.81 -2.68 -11.99
CA VAL A 62 -1.93 -2.77 -10.80
C VAL A 62 -0.96 -3.93 -10.94
N ARG A 63 -1.43 -5.10 -11.39
CA ARG A 63 -0.57 -6.28 -11.61
C ARG A 63 0.52 -5.99 -12.63
N GLU A 64 0.20 -5.34 -13.75
CA GLU A 64 1.18 -5.02 -14.79
C GLU A 64 2.18 -3.96 -14.33
N TRP A 65 1.73 -2.95 -13.59
CA TRP A 65 2.63 -1.98 -12.97
C TRP A 65 3.62 -2.66 -12.00
N LEU A 66 3.13 -3.55 -11.13
CA LEU A 66 4.00 -4.31 -10.23
C LEU A 66 5.02 -5.17 -10.99
N LYS A 67 4.60 -5.87 -12.05
CA LYS A 67 5.50 -6.65 -12.91
C LYS A 67 6.59 -5.78 -13.53
N LYS A 68 6.21 -4.63 -14.12
CA LYS A 68 7.12 -3.66 -14.73
C LYS A 68 8.22 -3.21 -13.76
N HIS A 69 7.87 -3.09 -12.47
CA HIS A 69 8.80 -2.65 -11.42
C HIS A 69 9.40 -3.81 -10.61
N GLY A 70 9.33 -5.06 -11.07
CA GLY A 70 9.97 -6.20 -10.42
C GLY A 70 9.35 -6.60 -9.08
N LEU A 71 8.03 -6.40 -8.93
CA LEU A 71 7.21 -6.72 -7.77
C LEU A 71 5.99 -7.59 -8.12
N GLY A 72 5.99 -8.20 -9.32
CA GLY A 72 4.79 -8.82 -9.92
C GLY A 72 4.16 -9.99 -9.15
N ASP A 73 4.89 -10.58 -8.22
CA ASP A 73 4.47 -11.68 -7.35
C ASP A 73 3.77 -11.23 -6.05
N MET A 74 3.74 -9.93 -5.76
CA MET A 74 3.03 -9.42 -4.59
C MET A 74 1.53 -9.66 -4.70
N LYS A 75 0.88 -10.03 -3.59
CA LYS A 75 -0.59 -10.10 -3.53
C LYS A 75 -1.18 -8.69 -3.59
N ILE A 76 -2.38 -8.59 -4.15
CA ILE A 76 -3.16 -7.34 -4.25
C ILE A 76 -4.48 -7.60 -3.53
N THR A 77 -4.87 -6.72 -2.61
CA THR A 77 -6.12 -6.83 -1.85
C THR A 77 -6.61 -5.45 -1.42
N ASN A 78 -7.91 -5.29 -1.20
CA ASN A 78 -8.52 -4.18 -0.46
C ASN A 78 -9.15 -4.66 0.86
N GLU A 79 -8.97 -5.92 1.22
CA GLU A 79 -9.52 -6.52 2.43
C GLU A 79 -8.46 -6.58 3.54
N LYS A 80 -8.84 -6.09 4.72
CA LYS A 80 -8.05 -6.19 5.94
C LYS A 80 -8.39 -7.49 6.67
N ASP A 81 -7.36 -8.21 7.10
CA ASP A 81 -7.48 -9.42 7.93
C ASP A 81 -6.70 -9.25 9.25
N PHE A 82 -6.79 -10.26 10.13
CA PHE A 82 -6.10 -10.27 11.43
C PHE A 82 -4.57 -10.41 11.32
N GLU A 83 -4.05 -10.77 10.15
CA GLU A 83 -2.62 -10.99 9.92
C GLU A 83 -1.90 -9.72 9.45
N MET A 84 -2.62 -8.64 9.14
CA MET A 84 -2.00 -7.36 8.80
C MET A 84 -1.40 -6.71 10.04
N VAL A 85 -0.07 -6.57 10.07
CA VAL A 85 0.64 -6.04 11.25
C VAL A 85 1.03 -4.57 11.14
N THR A 86 1.11 -4.04 9.93
CA THR A 86 1.37 -2.61 9.70
C THR A 86 0.75 -2.19 8.36
N CYS A 87 0.40 -0.91 8.28
CA CYS A 87 -0.23 -0.30 7.12
C CYS A 87 0.56 0.96 6.75
N TRP A 88 1.14 0.96 5.55
CA TRP A 88 1.80 2.11 4.94
C TRP A 88 0.86 2.69 3.90
N ASP A 89 0.46 3.93 4.09
CA ASP A 89 -0.56 4.62 3.31
C ASP A 89 -0.38 6.12 3.54
N ASP A 90 -0.51 6.94 2.51
CA ASP A 90 -0.32 8.40 2.58
C ASP A 90 -1.44 9.12 3.35
N ARG A 91 -2.57 8.43 3.58
CA ARG A 91 -3.76 8.95 4.27
C ARG A 91 -3.94 8.37 5.67
N CYS A 92 -3.09 7.42 6.09
CA CYS A 92 -3.20 6.80 7.39
C CYS A 92 -2.94 7.79 8.54
N VAL A 93 -3.83 7.79 9.53
CA VAL A 93 -3.65 8.45 10.82
C VAL A 93 -3.56 7.39 11.89
N GLN A 94 -2.40 7.26 12.52
CA GLN A 94 -2.24 6.34 13.65
C GLN A 94 -2.88 6.94 14.91
N VAL A 95 -3.68 6.11 15.59
CA VAL A 95 -4.18 6.41 16.93
C VAL A 95 -3.45 5.59 17.98
N GLU A 96 -3.20 6.19 19.15
CA GLU A 96 -2.75 5.48 20.34
C GLU A 96 -3.80 4.43 20.75
N PRO A 97 -3.42 3.16 20.98
CA PRO A 97 -4.36 2.10 21.29
C PRO A 97 -5.31 2.43 22.45
N ASN A 98 -6.61 2.31 22.21
CA ASN A 98 -7.69 2.54 23.19
C ASN A 98 -7.83 3.99 23.70
N THR A 99 -7.27 4.99 23.01
CA THR A 99 -7.37 6.39 23.47
C THR A 99 -8.00 7.35 22.46
N GLY A 100 -7.95 7.00 21.17
CA GLY A 100 -8.38 7.90 20.07
C GLY A 100 -7.42 9.06 19.80
N ARG A 101 -6.36 9.25 20.60
CA ARG A 101 -5.38 10.31 20.37
C ARG A 101 -4.52 10.00 19.16
N ARG A 102 -4.32 10.99 18.30
CA ARG A 102 -3.40 10.88 17.15
C ARG A 102 -1.96 10.79 17.65
N VAL A 103 -1.19 9.89 17.06
CA VAL A 103 0.25 9.74 17.37
C VAL A 103 1.07 10.88 16.74
N ASP A 104 0.58 11.49 15.66
CA ASP A 104 1.28 12.56 14.95
C ASP A 104 1.20 13.95 15.62
N GLY A 105 0.48 14.06 16.74
CA GLY A 105 0.35 15.29 17.52
C GLY A 105 -0.37 16.43 16.78
N LYS A 106 -0.99 16.18 15.63
CA LYS A 106 -1.79 17.18 14.91
C LYS A 106 -3.15 17.37 15.57
N LEU A 107 -3.76 18.54 15.32
CA LEU A 107 -5.16 18.78 15.70
C LEU A 107 -6.10 17.89 14.89
N ASP A 108 -7.27 17.60 15.47
CA ASP A 108 -8.36 16.98 14.73
C ASP A 108 -8.81 17.95 13.62
N ILE A 109 -8.89 17.42 12.39
CA ILE A 109 -9.23 18.05 11.10
C ILE A 109 -9.74 19.49 11.11
#